data_AF-A0A7W2D9T3-F1
#
_entry.id   AF-A0A7W2D9T3-F1
#
_cell.length_a   1.000
_cell.length_b   1.000
_cell.length_c   1.000
_cell.angle_alpha   90.00
_cell.angle_beta   90.00
_cell.angle_gamma   90.00
#
_symmetry.space_group_name_H-M   'P 1'
#
loop_
_entity.id
_entity.type
_entity.pdbx_description
1 polymer ?
#
loop_
_entity_poly.entity_id
_entity_poly.type
_entity_poly.pdbx_seq_one_letter_code
_entity_poly.pdbx_strand_id
1 'polypeptide(L)'
;MFDVEENITASLQARTAEIARVTDARIREELPSYVDIPFADIERSIHANVELAIATLLRGSVPATESIKAAEASSTERVNQGVPIFDVMRGFRIGIRAIQEELVDLRAVP
;
A
#
# COMPACT_ATOMS: atom_id res chain seq x y z
N MET A 1 11.57 23.93 2.56
CA MET A 1 10.92 22.95 1.68
C MET A 1 11.23 21.52 2.12
N PHE A 2 12.47 21.21 2.53
CA PHE A 2 12.85 19.90 3.11
C PHE A 2 12.05 19.48 4.38
N ASP A 3 11.67 20.42 5.26
CA ASP A 3 10.90 20.09 6.49
C ASP A 3 9.51 19.50 6.24
N VAL A 4 8.84 19.87 5.14
CA VAL A 4 7.46 19.42 4.88
C VAL A 4 7.45 17.99 4.36
N GLU A 5 8.36 17.66 3.44
CA GLU A 5 8.46 16.30 2.89
C GLU A 5 8.97 15.29 3.94
N GLU A 6 9.91 15.69 4.79
CA GLU A 6 10.39 14.86 5.89
C GLU A 6 9.28 14.60 6.92
N ASN A 7 8.46 15.62 7.23
CA ASN A 7 7.31 15.45 8.12
C ASN A 7 6.20 14.57 7.50
N ILE A 8 5.94 14.68 6.19
CA ILE A 8 4.97 13.83 5.48
C ILE A 8 5.42 12.38 5.47
N THR A 9 6.70 12.11 5.17
CA THR A 9 7.20 10.72 5.12
C THR A 9 7.22 10.05 6.50
N ALA A 10 7.63 10.77 7.54
CA ALA A 10 7.57 10.27 8.92
C ALA A 10 6.11 10.00 9.36
N SER A 11 5.19 10.90 9.03
CA SER A 11 3.77 10.75 9.35
C SER A 11 3.16 9.56 8.60
N LEU A 12 3.45 9.40 7.31
CA LEU A 12 2.98 8.25 6.54
C LEU A 12 3.50 6.93 7.11
N GLN A 13 4.79 6.88 7.48
CA GLN A 13 5.38 5.70 8.11
C GLN A 13 4.67 5.35 9.42
N ALA A 14 4.38 6.33 10.26
CA ALA A 14 3.70 6.13 11.54
C ALA A 14 2.25 5.62 11.38
N ARG A 15 1.58 5.95 10.27
CA ARG A 15 0.21 5.53 9.98
C ARG A 15 0.11 4.18 9.23
N THR A 16 1.23 3.57 8.83
CA THR A 16 1.26 2.31 8.07
C THR A 16 0.36 1.21 8.65
N ALA A 17 0.37 1.01 9.97
CA ALA A 17 -0.44 -0.02 10.63
C ALA A 17 -1.95 0.30 10.60
N GLU A 18 -2.33 1.57 10.55
CA GLU A 18 -3.73 1.99 10.37
C GLU A 18 -4.16 1.82 8.92
N ILE A 19 -3.32 2.21 7.96
CA ILE A 19 -3.54 2.00 6.52
C ILE A 19 -3.75 0.51 6.22
N ALA A 20 -2.94 -0.37 6.83
CA ALA A 20 -3.08 -1.81 6.66
C ALA A 20 -4.45 -2.32 7.15
N ARG A 21 -4.90 -1.88 8.34
CA ARG A 21 -6.20 -2.26 8.90
C ARG A 21 -7.37 -1.75 8.06
N VAL A 22 -7.33 -0.50 7.62
CA VAL A 22 -8.36 0.07 6.73
C VAL A 22 -8.40 -0.67 5.40
N THR A 23 -7.24 -0.98 4.84
CA THR A 23 -7.13 -1.72 3.57
C THR A 23 -7.68 -3.13 3.72
N ASP A 24 -7.32 -3.86 4.77
CA ASP A 24 -7.82 -5.21 5.04
C ASP A 24 -9.35 -5.22 5.19
N ALA A 25 -9.91 -4.27 5.96
CA ALA A 25 -11.35 -4.14 6.11
C ALA A 25 -12.08 -3.94 4.77
N ARG A 26 -11.58 -3.01 3.93
CA ARG A 26 -12.16 -2.75 2.59
C ARG A 26 -12.01 -3.95 1.66
N ILE A 27 -10.86 -4.62 1.68
CA ILE A 27 -10.64 -5.86 0.89
C ILE A 27 -11.63 -6.94 1.32
N ARG A 28 -11.83 -7.17 2.61
CA ARG A 28 -12.76 -8.20 3.11
C ARG A 28 -14.23 -7.87 2.82
N GLU A 29 -14.57 -6.58 2.76
CA GLU A 29 -15.90 -6.11 2.36
C GLU A 29 -16.15 -6.34 0.86
N GLU A 30 -15.17 -6.03 0.00
CA GLU A 30 -15.36 -6.01 -1.45
C GLU A 30 -14.99 -7.34 -2.15
N LEU A 31 -14.08 -8.13 -1.57
CA LEU A 31 -13.41 -9.27 -2.22
C LEU A 31 -13.50 -10.53 -1.34
N PRO A 32 -14.58 -11.33 -1.45
CA PRO A 32 -14.73 -12.57 -0.70
C PRO A 32 -13.58 -13.58 -0.90
N SER A 33 -12.87 -13.50 -2.03
CA SER A 33 -11.69 -14.33 -2.34
C SER A 33 -10.50 -14.12 -1.38
N TYR A 34 -10.53 -13.06 -0.55
CA TYR A 34 -9.49 -12.77 0.44
C TYR A 34 -9.81 -13.31 1.85
N VAL A 35 -10.91 -14.03 2.05
CA VAL A 35 -11.35 -14.48 3.38
C VAL A 35 -10.28 -15.28 4.13
N ASP A 36 -9.56 -16.16 3.42
CA ASP A 36 -8.54 -17.04 4.00
C ASP A 36 -7.13 -16.42 3.99
N ILE A 37 -6.98 -15.19 3.49
CA ILE A 37 -5.69 -14.51 3.45
C ILE A 37 -5.38 -13.92 4.83
N PRO A 38 -4.24 -14.27 5.44
CA PRO A 38 -3.84 -13.74 6.73
C PRO A 38 -3.68 -12.22 6.69
N PHE A 39 -4.15 -11.53 7.74
CA PHE A 39 -3.94 -10.08 7.88
C PHE A 39 -2.46 -9.69 7.76
N ALA A 40 -1.55 -10.51 8.31
CA ALA A 40 -0.11 -10.27 8.23
C ALA A 40 0.44 -10.18 6.78
N ASP A 41 -0.19 -10.87 5.82
CA ASP A 41 0.19 -10.78 4.40
C ASP A 41 -0.27 -9.46 3.78
N ILE A 42 -1.45 -8.98 4.18
CA ILE A 42 -1.96 -7.67 3.79
C ILE A 42 -1.09 -6.57 4.40
N GLU A 43 -0.78 -6.67 5.69
CA GLU A 43 0.09 -5.74 6.41
C GLU A 43 1.49 -5.65 5.77
N ARG A 44 2.12 -6.80 5.48
CA ARG A 44 3.41 -6.85 4.78
C ARG A 44 3.35 -6.17 3.41
N SER A 45 2.28 -6.41 2.66
CA SER A 45 2.09 -5.79 1.35
C SER A 45 1.94 -4.27 1.44
N ILE A 46 1.22 -3.79 2.45
CA ILE A 46 1.00 -2.35 2.67
C ILE A 46 2.29 -1.67 3.14
N HIS A 47 3.06 -2.32 4.02
CA HIS A 47 4.37 -1.82 4.43
C HIS A 47 5.29 -1.60 3.23
N ALA A 48 5.41 -2.60 2.36
CA ALA A 48 6.24 -2.49 1.15
C ALA A 48 5.77 -1.37 0.21
N ASN A 49 4.46 -1.18 0.07
CA ASN A 49 3.91 -0.09 -0.74
C ASN A 49 4.14 1.29 -0.12
N VAL A 50 4.05 1.43 1.21
CA VAL A 50 4.36 2.68 1.93
C VAL A 50 5.86 3.01 1.80
N GLU A 51 6.74 2.03 1.96
CA GLU A 51 8.19 2.21 1.76
C GLU A 51 8.50 2.70 0.33
N LEU A 52 7.86 2.11 -0.67
CA LEU A 52 8.00 2.54 -2.05
C LEU A 52 7.47 3.96 -2.28
N ALA A 53 6.33 4.31 -1.67
CA ALA A 53 5.77 5.65 -1.75
C ALA A 53 6.71 6.69 -1.11
N ILE A 54 7.25 6.41 0.09
CA ILE A 54 8.25 7.25 0.77
C ILE A 54 9.49 7.42 -0.10
N ALA A 55 10.05 6.32 -0.62
CA ALA A 55 11.23 6.37 -1.48
C ALA A 55 10.98 7.19 -2.75
N THR A 56 9.77 7.12 -3.31
CA THR A 56 9.35 7.89 -4.49
C THR A 56 9.26 9.39 -4.17
N LEU A 57 8.69 9.74 -3.01
CA LEU A 57 8.60 11.13 -2.54
C LEU A 57 9.98 11.73 -2.30
N LEU A 58 10.84 11.05 -1.54
CA LEU A 58 12.20 11.52 -1.23
C LEU A 58 13.08 11.68 -2.48
N ARG A 59 12.88 10.84 -3.50
CA ARG A 59 13.62 10.92 -4.77
C ARG A 59 13.08 12.01 -5.69
N GLY A 60 11.81 12.40 -5.54
CA GLY A 60 11.12 13.30 -6.46
C GLY A 60 10.88 12.71 -7.85
N SER A 61 10.99 11.38 -8.02
CA SER A 61 10.79 10.71 -9.30
C SER A 61 10.25 9.29 -9.12
N VAL A 62 9.36 8.87 -10.01
CA VAL A 62 8.82 7.50 -10.04
C VAL A 62 9.95 6.50 -10.37
N PRO A 63 10.15 5.43 -9.58
CA PRO A 63 11.11 4.37 -9.90
C PRO A 63 10.77 3.67 -11.22
N ALA A 64 11.78 3.19 -11.94
CA ALA A 64 11.56 2.37 -13.12
C ALA A 64 10.77 1.11 -12.77
N THR A 65 9.84 0.68 -13.62
CA THR A 65 8.92 -0.44 -13.34
C THR A 65 9.66 -1.71 -12.92
N GLU A 66 10.82 -1.98 -13.53
CA GLU A 66 11.67 -3.14 -13.28
C GLU A 66 12.27 -3.16 -11.86
N SER A 67 12.21 -2.03 -11.15
CA SER A 67 12.65 -1.90 -9.76
C SER A 67 11.53 -2.16 -8.74
N ILE A 68 10.27 -2.26 -9.17
CA ILE A 68 9.09 -2.46 -8.31
C ILE A 68 8.84 -3.96 -8.06
N LYS A 69 9.86 -4.66 -7.55
CA LYS A 69 9.82 -6.12 -7.35
C LYS A 69 8.82 -6.59 -6.28
N ALA A 70 8.52 -5.72 -5.30
CA ALA A 70 7.61 -6.07 -4.20
C ALA A 70 6.16 -6.26 -4.68
N ALA A 71 5.71 -5.46 -5.65
CA ALA A 71 4.36 -5.58 -6.21
C ALA A 71 4.19 -6.90 -6.98
N GLU A 72 5.20 -7.30 -7.75
CA GLU A 72 5.23 -8.59 -8.45
C GLU A 72 5.20 -9.75 -7.46
N ALA A 73 6.05 -9.73 -6.43
CA ALA A 73 6.11 -10.79 -5.42
C ALA A 73 4.77 -10.98 -4.69
N SER A 74 4.13 -9.89 -4.23
CA SER A 74 2.83 -9.97 -3.55
C SER A 74 1.71 -10.49 -4.47
N SER A 75 1.77 -10.16 -5.77
CA SER A 75 0.79 -10.62 -6.75
C SER A 75 0.95 -12.11 -7.05
N THR A 76 2.19 -12.59 -7.20
CA THR A 76 2.48 -14.01 -7.37
C THR A 76 2.08 -14.81 -6.13
N GLU A 77 2.38 -14.32 -4.93
CA GLU A 77 2.01 -14.97 -3.67
C GLU A 77 0.49 -15.17 -3.56
N ARG A 78 -0.31 -14.13 -3.84
CA ARG A 78 -1.77 -14.19 -3.76
C ARG A 78 -2.39 -15.13 -4.80
N VAL A 79 -1.84 -15.16 -6.01
CA VAL A 79 -2.27 -16.14 -7.03
C VAL A 79 -1.98 -17.57 -6.55
N ASN A 80 -0.80 -17.81 -5.96
CA ASN A 80 -0.46 -19.12 -5.39
C ASN A 80 -1.33 -19.49 -4.18
N GLN A 81 -1.87 -18.50 -3.45
CA GLN A 81 -2.85 -18.66 -2.38
C GLN A 81 -4.29 -18.88 -2.90
N GLY A 82 -4.51 -18.90 -4.22
CA GLY A 82 -5.81 -19.18 -4.84
C GLY A 82 -6.67 -17.94 -5.10
N VAL A 83 -6.14 -16.73 -4.88
CA VAL A 83 -6.87 -15.49 -5.19
C VAL A 83 -6.88 -15.28 -6.71
N PRO A 84 -8.06 -15.06 -7.34
CA PRO A 84 -8.13 -14.74 -8.76
C PRO A 84 -7.34 -13.48 -9.10
N ILE A 85 -6.60 -13.49 -10.22
CA ILE A 85 -5.76 -12.34 -10.62
C ILE A 85 -6.54 -11.02 -10.71
N PHE A 86 -7.81 -11.06 -11.12
CA PHE A 86 -8.65 -9.86 -11.16
C PHE A 86 -8.88 -9.26 -9.76
N ASP A 87 -9.02 -10.10 -8.75
CA ASP A 87 -9.17 -9.67 -7.35
C ASP A 87 -7.83 -9.28 -6.73
N VAL A 88 -6.71 -9.89 -7.16
CA VAL A 88 -5.37 -9.40 -6.83
C VAL A 88 -5.19 -7.95 -7.30
N MET A 89 -5.55 -7.66 -8.55
CA MET A 89 -5.49 -6.31 -9.13
C MET A 89 -6.44 -5.32 -8.44
N ARG A 90 -7.63 -5.78 -8.02
CA ARG A 90 -8.56 -4.95 -7.22
C ARG A 90 -8.01 -4.64 -5.84
N GLY A 91 -7.50 -5.65 -5.12
CA GLY A 91 -6.90 -5.47 -3.80
C GLY A 91 -5.70 -4.52 -3.83
N PHE A 92 -4.87 -4.59 -4.88
CA PHE A 92 -3.79 -3.63 -5.10
C PHE A 92 -4.32 -2.18 -5.23
N ARG A 93 -5.36 -1.96 -6.03
CA ARG A 93 -5.98 -0.63 -6.18
C ARG A 93 -6.56 -0.09 -4.88
N ILE A 94 -7.19 -0.95 -4.07
CA ILE A 94 -7.70 -0.57 -2.75
C ILE A 94 -6.55 -0.09 -1.85
N GLY A 95 -5.45 -0.84 -1.80
CA GLY A 95 -4.28 -0.48 -1.00
C GLY A 95 -3.60 0.82 -1.44
N ILE A 96 -3.37 1.00 -2.74
CA ILE A 96 -2.79 2.25 -3.26
C ILE A 96 -3.70 3.44 -2.97
N ARG A 97 -5.02 3.28 -3.12
CA ARG A 97 -5.97 4.34 -2.79
C ARG A 97 -5.92 4.73 -1.32
N ALA A 98 -5.82 3.78 -0.40
CA ALA A 98 -5.71 4.08 1.03
C ALA A 98 -4.44 4.89 1.34
N ILE A 99 -3.30 4.56 0.72
CA ILE A 99 -2.06 5.34 0.88
C ILE A 99 -2.20 6.75 0.29
N GLN A 100 -2.86 6.89 -0.85
CA GLN A 100 -3.10 8.19 -1.48
C GLN A 100 -4.01 9.10 -0.65
N GLU A 101 -5.07 8.54 -0.06
CA GLU A 101 -5.99 9.26 0.83
C GLU A 101 -5.21 9.85 2.02
N GLU A 102 -4.34 9.06 2.65
CA GLU A 102 -3.47 9.53 3.74
C GLU A 102 -2.51 10.64 3.32
N LEU A 103 -1.87 10.52 2.16
CA LEU A 103 -0.97 11.56 1.65
C LEU A 103 -1.70 12.87 1.37
N VAL A 104 -2.95 12.82 0.91
CA VAL A 104 -3.78 14.01 0.69
C VAL A 104 -4.15 14.66 2.01
N ASP A 105 -4.55 13.87 3.01
CA ASP A 105 -4.92 14.36 4.34
C ASP A 105 -3.74 15.01 5.07
N LEU A 106 -2.54 14.41 4.97
CA LEU A 106 -1.31 14.97 5.54
C LEU A 106 -0.91 16.30 4.89
N ARG A 107 -1.22 16.50 3.61
CA ARG A 107 -0.98 17.77 2.91
C ARG A 107 -2.01 18.85 3.25
N ALA A 108 -3.19 18.47 3.74
CA ALA A 108 -4.26 19.38 4.13
C ALA A 108 -4.07 19.99 5.54
N VAL A 109 -3.01 19.60 6.27
CA VAL A 109 -2.64 20.19 7.56
C VAL A 109 -2.06 21.60 7.32
N PRO A 110 -2.67 22.67 7.88
CA PRO A 110 -2.21 24.05 7.71
C PRO A 110 -0.88 24.35 8.41
#